data_AF-A0A352X401-F1
#
_entry.id   AF-A0A352X401-F1
#
_cell.length_a   1.000
_cell.length_b   1.000
_cell.length_c   1.000
_cell.angle_alpha   90.00
_cell.angle_beta   90.00
_cell.angle_gamma   90.00
#
_symmetry.space_group_name_H-M   'P 1'
#
loop_
_entity.id
_entity.type
_entity.pdbx_description
1 polymer ?
#
loop_
_entity_poly.entity_id
_entity_poly.type
_entity_poly.pdbx_seq_one_letter_code
_entity_poly.pdbx_strand_id
1 'polypeptide(L)'
;MTYAPQLTASEADAITAIAEFQAQTSTENDPIHQAKGIYVTIHGHFYQPPRENPYLDTIERQPSAAPFHDWNERIHHECYRPNAFARILNDAGEVAGIVNNFEYLSFNIGPTLMSWL
;
A
#
# COMPACT_ATOMS: atom_id res chain seq x y z
N MET A 1 -32.82 41.33 12.22
CA MET A 1 -33.59 40.66 11.16
C MET A 1 -32.69 40.55 9.94
N THR A 2 -31.97 39.45 9.78
CA THR A 2 -31.17 39.19 8.58
C THR A 2 -32.05 38.46 7.58
N TYR A 3 -32.38 39.13 6.48
CA TYR A 3 -33.08 38.55 5.34
C TYR A 3 -32.11 37.60 4.62
N ALA A 4 -32.42 36.31 4.56
CA ALA A 4 -31.75 35.41 3.65
C ALA A 4 -32.23 35.72 2.21
N PRO A 5 -31.33 35.85 1.23
CA PRO A 5 -31.76 36.05 -0.16
C PRO A 5 -32.53 34.82 -0.64
N GLN A 6 -33.75 35.04 -1.13
CA GLN A 6 -34.58 34.01 -1.74
C GLN A 6 -34.14 33.84 -3.20
N LEU A 7 -33.60 32.67 -3.52
CA LEU A 7 -33.20 32.33 -4.89
C LEU A 7 -34.42 32.27 -5.83
N THR A 8 -34.24 32.73 -7.06
CA THR A 8 -35.26 32.62 -8.11
C THR A 8 -35.35 31.17 -8.63
N ALA A 9 -36.49 30.80 -9.21
CA ALA A 9 -36.71 29.44 -9.73
C ALA A 9 -35.63 29.03 -10.75
N SER A 10 -35.20 29.94 -11.63
CA SER A 10 -34.15 29.62 -12.61
C SER A 10 -32.77 29.45 -12.00
N GLU A 11 -32.47 30.14 -10.89
CA GLU A 11 -31.21 29.95 -10.16
C GLU A 11 -31.20 28.60 -9.45
N ALA A 12 -32.34 28.16 -8.90
CA ALA A 12 -32.48 26.82 -8.31
C ALA A 12 -32.35 25.70 -9.36
N ASP A 13 -32.95 25.88 -10.54
CA ASP A 13 -32.84 24.92 -11.65
C ASP A 13 -31.40 24.83 -12.18
N ALA A 14 -30.70 25.97 -12.31
CA ALA A 14 -29.31 25.99 -12.70
C ALA A 14 -28.39 25.30 -11.67
N ILE A 15 -28.62 25.52 -10.38
CA ILE A 15 -27.88 24.83 -9.31
C ILE A 15 -28.13 23.31 -9.37
N THR A 16 -29.37 22.90 -9.64
CA THR A 16 -29.74 21.48 -9.76
C THR A 16 -29.05 20.84 -10.97
N ALA A 17 -29.08 21.49 -12.12
CA ALA A 17 -28.39 21.02 -13.33
C ALA A 17 -26.87 20.94 -13.15
N ILE A 18 -26.26 21.90 -12.45
CA ILE A 18 -24.83 21.87 -12.11
C ILE A 18 -24.53 20.70 -11.16
N ALA A 19 -25.35 20.47 -10.14
CA ALA A 19 -25.19 19.35 -9.21
C ALA A 19 -25.35 17.99 -9.91
N GLU A 20 -26.32 17.85 -10.80
CA GLU A 20 -26.54 16.64 -11.61
C GLU A 20 -25.36 16.40 -12.57
N PHE A 21 -24.85 17.44 -13.24
CA PHE A 21 -23.66 17.35 -14.09
C PHE A 21 -22.39 17.00 -13.29
N GLN A 22 -22.22 17.56 -12.10
CA GLN A 22 -21.11 17.23 -11.18
C GLN A 22 -21.24 15.79 -10.64
N ALA A 23 -22.45 15.29 -10.40
CA ALA A 23 -22.70 13.90 -10.00
C ALA A 23 -22.45 12.91 -11.15
N GLN A 24 -22.82 13.26 -12.39
CA GLN A 24 -22.52 12.46 -13.58
C GLN A 24 -21.01 12.40 -13.87
N THR A 25 -20.31 13.53 -13.82
CA THR A 25 -18.87 13.59 -14.09
C THR A 25 -18.02 12.90 -13.02
N SER A 26 -18.50 12.83 -11.77
CA SER A 26 -17.80 12.14 -10.68
C SER A 26 -17.99 10.62 -10.69
N THR A 27 -19.06 10.11 -11.31
CA THR A 27 -19.36 8.67 -11.38
C THR A 27 -18.83 8.01 -12.66
N GLU A 28 -18.66 8.76 -13.75
CA GLU A 28 -18.24 8.19 -15.04
C GLU A 28 -16.75 7.80 -15.09
N ASN A 29 -15.93 8.33 -14.18
CA ASN A 29 -14.50 8.03 -14.08
C ASN A 29 -14.10 7.32 -12.78
N ASP A 30 -15.06 6.72 -12.07
CA ASP A 30 -14.71 5.88 -10.93
C ASP A 30 -14.20 4.51 -11.45
N PRO A 31 -12.89 4.21 -11.34
CA PRO A 31 -12.32 2.95 -11.82
C PRO A 31 -12.89 1.73 -11.09
N ILE A 32 -13.65 1.90 -9.99
CA ILE A 32 -14.37 0.83 -9.30
C ILE A 32 -15.70 0.51 -10.00
N HIS A 33 -16.38 1.49 -10.59
CA HIS A 33 -17.74 1.33 -11.13
C HIS A 33 -17.79 1.06 -12.64
N GLN A 34 -16.74 1.37 -13.39
CA GLN A 34 -16.63 0.99 -14.80
C GLN A 34 -15.25 0.40 -15.09
N ALA A 35 -15.14 -0.92 -14.92
CA ALA A 35 -13.92 -1.66 -15.17
C ALA A 35 -13.49 -1.62 -16.65
N LYS A 36 -12.71 -0.61 -17.03
CA LYS A 36 -12.06 -0.54 -18.34
C LYS A 36 -10.64 -1.07 -18.24
N GLY A 37 -10.48 -2.41 -18.20
CA GLY A 37 -9.16 -3.04 -18.26
C GLY A 37 -9.01 -4.28 -17.39
N ILE A 38 -7.76 -4.72 -17.23
CA ILE A 38 -7.36 -5.83 -16.36
C ILE A 38 -6.98 -5.26 -15.00
N TYR A 39 -7.57 -5.81 -13.94
CA TYR A 39 -7.22 -5.47 -12.57
C TYR A 39 -6.30 -6.55 -12.01
N VAL A 40 -5.20 -6.11 -11.38
CA VAL A 40 -4.26 -7.00 -10.70
C VAL A 40 -4.24 -6.61 -9.23
N THR A 41 -4.50 -7.59 -8.37
CA THR A 41 -4.42 -7.42 -6.91
C THR A 41 -3.24 -8.22 -6.39
N ILE A 42 -2.41 -7.57 -5.59
CA ILE A 42 -1.31 -8.20 -4.85
C ILE A 42 -1.61 -8.03 -3.37
N HIS A 43 -1.67 -9.14 -2.64
CA HIS A 43 -1.75 -9.15 -1.18
C HIS A 43 -0.55 -9.87 -0.58
N GLY A 44 0.24 -9.17 0.24
CA GLY A 44 1.41 -9.73 0.92
C GLY A 44 1.07 -10.26 2.31
N HIS A 45 1.36 -11.53 2.58
CA HIS A 45 1.34 -12.10 3.93
C HIS A 45 2.78 -12.27 4.41
N PHE A 46 3.20 -11.46 5.39
CA PHE A 46 4.57 -11.47 5.90
C PHE A 46 4.60 -12.08 7.30
N TYR A 47 5.31 -13.18 7.44
CA TYR A 47 5.40 -13.92 8.70
C TYR A 47 6.77 -14.57 8.88
N GLN A 48 7.21 -14.62 10.14
CA GLN A 48 8.34 -15.41 10.58
C GLN A 48 7.98 -16.11 11.90
N PRO A 49 8.20 -17.42 12.03
CA PRO A 49 8.00 -18.09 13.32
C PRO A 49 9.02 -17.59 14.35
N PRO A 50 8.71 -17.67 15.67
CA PRO A 50 9.68 -17.43 16.73
C PRO A 50 10.95 -18.26 16.50
N ARG A 51 12.12 -17.65 16.74
CA ARG A 51 13.44 -18.30 16.57
C ARG A 51 14.33 -18.14 17.79
N GLU A 52 13.86 -17.43 18.80
CA GLU A 52 14.52 -17.20 20.07
C GLU A 52 14.64 -18.52 20.82
N ASN A 53 15.82 -18.75 21.41
CA ASN A 53 15.99 -19.84 22.35
C ASN A 53 15.19 -19.51 23.63
N PRO A 54 14.28 -20.39 24.11
CA PRO A 54 13.40 -20.07 25.23
C PRO A 54 14.11 -19.89 26.57
N TYR A 55 15.37 -20.31 26.67
CA TYR A 55 16.19 -20.12 27.87
C TYR A 55 17.05 -18.87 27.83
N LEU A 56 17.43 -18.42 26.63
CA LEU A 56 18.33 -17.29 26.44
C LEU A 56 17.59 -16.01 26.03
N ASP A 57 16.35 -16.15 25.55
CA ASP A 57 15.54 -15.08 24.97
C ASP A 57 16.26 -14.35 23.81
N THR A 58 17.12 -15.08 23.11
CA THR A 58 17.92 -14.59 21.99
C THR A 58 17.89 -15.59 20.84
N ILE A 59 17.88 -15.09 19.61
CA ILE A 59 18.09 -15.93 18.44
C ILE A 59 19.55 -16.35 18.40
N GLU A 60 19.83 -17.64 18.29
CA GLU A 60 21.19 -18.16 18.16
C GLU A 60 21.69 -18.03 16.71
N ARG A 61 23.00 -18.08 16.51
CA ARG A 61 23.59 -18.02 15.18
C ARG A 61 23.12 -19.20 14.31
N GLN A 62 22.65 -18.91 13.10
CA GLN A 62 22.18 -19.93 12.16
C GLN A 62 23.11 -19.99 10.94
N PRO A 63 24.02 -20.98 10.84
CA PRO A 63 25.07 -21.00 9.82
C PRO A 63 24.55 -20.94 8.36
N SER A 64 23.36 -21.48 8.10
CA SER A 64 22.74 -21.44 6.76
C SER A 64 22.20 -20.07 6.36
N ALA A 65 22.12 -19.12 7.30
CA ALA A 65 21.76 -17.73 7.03
C ALA A 65 22.96 -16.85 6.62
N ALA A 66 24.17 -17.42 6.50
CA ALA A 66 25.36 -16.67 6.13
C ALA A 66 25.12 -15.81 4.85
N PRO A 67 25.63 -14.56 4.81
CA PRO A 67 26.56 -13.96 5.77
C PRO A 67 25.91 -13.39 7.05
N PHE A 68 24.57 -13.44 7.16
CA PHE A 68 23.82 -12.87 8.29
C PHE A 68 23.95 -13.72 9.55
N HIS A 69 23.63 -13.12 10.71
CA HIS A 69 23.66 -13.83 11.97
C HIS A 69 22.63 -14.96 12.01
N ASP A 70 21.42 -14.68 11.54
CA ASP A 70 20.29 -15.61 11.50
C ASP A 70 19.35 -15.35 10.31
N TRP A 71 18.34 -16.22 10.16
CA TRP A 71 17.40 -16.14 9.06
C TRP A 71 16.47 -14.92 9.12
N ASN A 72 16.21 -14.34 10.30
CA ASN A 72 15.37 -13.15 10.38
C ASN A 72 16.08 -11.98 9.67
N GLU A 73 17.36 -11.76 10.00
CA GLU A 73 18.20 -10.74 9.37
C GLU A 73 18.33 -10.96 7.86
N ARG A 74 18.60 -12.19 7.43
CA ARG A 74 18.75 -12.52 6.01
C ARG A 74 17.47 -12.23 5.23
N ILE A 75 16.33 -12.70 5.73
CA ILE A 75 15.03 -12.48 5.07
C ILE A 75 14.66 -11.00 5.09
N HIS A 76 14.96 -10.25 6.15
CA HIS A 76 14.79 -8.81 6.13
C HIS A 76 15.59 -8.15 5.01
N HIS A 77 16.87 -8.49 4.89
CA HIS A 77 17.72 -7.95 3.85
C HIS A 77 17.28 -8.34 2.43
N GLU A 78 16.80 -9.57 2.24
CA GLU A 78 16.42 -10.10 0.92
C GLU A 78 14.94 -9.84 0.55
N CYS A 79 14.07 -9.54 1.52
CA CYS A 79 12.61 -9.41 1.29
C CYS A 79 12.01 -8.11 1.84
N TYR A 80 12.04 -7.87 3.15
CA TYR A 80 11.29 -6.75 3.74
C TYR A 80 11.88 -5.40 3.38
N ARG A 81 13.21 -5.29 3.45
CA ARG A 81 13.94 -4.08 3.07
C ARG A 81 13.79 -3.77 1.56
N PRO A 82 13.96 -4.73 0.64
CA PRO A 82 13.69 -4.51 -0.78
C PRO A 82 12.24 -4.14 -1.10
N ASN A 83 11.26 -4.55 -0.30
CA ASN A 83 9.88 -4.07 -0.47
C ASN A 83 9.74 -2.60 -0.06
N ALA A 84 10.40 -2.16 1.01
CA ALA A 84 10.39 -0.74 1.41
C ALA A 84 11.16 0.17 0.43
N PHE A 85 12.14 -0.38 -0.30
CA PHE A 85 13.01 0.35 -1.23
C PHE A 85 13.16 -0.39 -2.57
N ALA A 86 12.04 -0.72 -3.20
CA ALA A 86 11.99 -1.48 -4.44
C ALA A 86 12.52 -0.64 -5.60
N ARG A 87 13.46 -1.20 -6.37
CA ARG A 87 14.08 -0.49 -7.50
C ARG A 87 13.27 -0.74 -8.76
N ILE A 88 12.86 0.34 -9.41
CA ILE A 88 12.30 0.32 -10.76
C ILE A 88 13.46 0.48 -11.73
N LEU A 89 13.57 -0.44 -12.70
CA LEU A 89 14.63 -0.42 -13.70
C LEU A 89 14.08 0.06 -15.05
N ASN A 90 14.89 0.82 -15.80
CA ASN A 90 14.60 1.15 -17.20
C ASN A 90 15.00 -0.01 -18.15
N ASP A 91 14.79 0.17 -19.45
CA ASP A 91 15.14 -0.83 -20.48
C ASP A 91 16.65 -1.14 -20.57
N ALA A 92 17.50 -0.27 -20.04
CA ALA A 92 18.95 -0.47 -19.94
C ALA A 92 19.38 -1.16 -18.62
N GLY A 93 18.44 -1.47 -17.72
CA GLY A 93 18.71 -2.07 -16.41
C GLY A 93 19.19 -1.08 -15.35
N GLU A 94 19.09 0.22 -15.60
CA GLU A 94 19.49 1.28 -14.68
C GLU A 94 18.34 1.65 -13.74
N VAL A 95 18.66 2.11 -12.53
CA VAL A 95 17.63 2.52 -11.56
C VAL A 95 16.94 3.80 -12.01
N ALA A 96 15.69 3.67 -12.44
CA ALA A 96 14.81 4.78 -12.81
C ALA A 96 14.09 5.37 -11.59
N GLY A 97 13.92 4.58 -10.53
CA GLY A 97 13.28 5.02 -9.30
C GLY A 97 13.39 4.01 -8.16
N ILE A 98 13.12 4.47 -6.94
CA ILE A 98 13.00 3.63 -5.75
C ILE A 98 11.64 3.95 -5.13
N VAL A 99 10.82 2.91 -4.92
CA VAL A 99 9.46 3.03 -4.39
C VAL A 99 9.27 2.12 -3.18
N ASN A 100 8.31 2.48 -2.33
CA ASN A 100 7.88 1.64 -1.22
C ASN A 100 6.68 0.79 -1.67
N ASN A 101 6.91 -0.51 -1.91
CA ASN A 101 5.85 -1.43 -2.34
C ASN A 101 4.68 -1.49 -1.35
N PHE A 102 4.93 -1.29 -0.05
CA PHE A 102 3.89 -1.33 0.98
C PHE A 102 2.83 -0.23 0.82
N GLU A 103 3.11 0.84 0.08
CA GLU A 103 2.13 1.89 -0.26
C GLU A 103 1.17 1.46 -1.38
N TYR A 104 1.52 0.42 -2.14
CA TYR A 104 0.80 0.00 -3.35
C TYR A 104 0.23 -1.42 -3.29
N LEU A 105 0.46 -2.15 -2.19
CA LEU A 105 -0.11 -3.49 -1.99
C LEU A 105 -0.91 -3.55 -0.69
N SER A 106 -1.91 -4.43 -0.67
CA SER A 106 -2.56 -4.81 0.58
C SER A 106 -1.65 -5.79 1.33
N PHE A 107 -1.52 -5.69 2.65
CA PHE A 107 -0.71 -6.66 3.40
C PHE A 107 -1.17 -6.88 4.83
N ASN A 108 -0.65 -7.94 5.41
CA ASN A 108 -0.66 -8.16 6.85
C ASN A 108 0.72 -8.67 7.31
N ILE A 109 1.05 -8.39 8.57
CA ILE A 109 2.31 -8.77 9.22
C ILE A 109 1.96 -9.56 10.48
N GLY A 110 2.51 -10.77 10.60
CA GLY A 110 2.31 -11.57 11.81
C GLY A 110 3.01 -10.96 13.03
N PRO A 111 2.47 -11.20 14.24
CA PRO A 111 2.91 -10.50 15.45
C PRO A 111 4.39 -10.76 15.79
N THR A 112 4.87 -11.98 15.56
CA THR A 112 6.27 -12.36 15.81
C THR A 112 7.25 -11.61 14.92
N LEU A 113 6.90 -11.44 13.64
CA LEU A 113 7.71 -10.64 12.72
C LEU A 113 7.65 -9.16 13.09
N MET A 114 6.46 -8.64 13.43
CA MET A 114 6.31 -7.24 13.82
C MET A 114 7.07 -6.90 15.11
N SER A 115 7.11 -7.82 16.08
CA SER A 115 7.90 -7.63 17.31
C SER A 115 9.41 -7.65 17.07
N TRP A 116 9.86 -8.31 16.00
CA TRP A 116 11.28 -8.40 15.65
C TRP A 116 11.77 -7.23 14.79
N LEU A 117 10.93 -6.73 13.87
CA LEU A 117 11.22 -5.59 12.98
C LEU A 117 11.41 -4.28 13.76
#